data_AF-A0A8H4K1F6-F1
#
_entry.id   AF-A0A8H4K1F6-F1
#
_cell.length_a   1.000
_cell.length_b   1.000
_cell.length_c   1.000
_cell.angle_alpha   90.00
_cell.angle_beta   90.00
_cell.angle_gamma   90.00
#
_symmetry.space_group_name_H-M   'P 1'
#
loop_
_entity.id
_entity.type
_entity.pdbx_description
1 polymer ?
#
loop_
_entity_poly.entity_id
_entity_poly.type
_entity_poly.pdbx_seq_one_letter_code
_entity_poly.pdbx_strand_id
1 'polypeptide(L)'
;MKSTDKSPNVTKWTLNPNPTRVRDNQRRHRARVKARTESLEAQLNATQQELRAAQARIHELESFLTSNQSLFVFEQAELPVGLGASNSGCDDPTCYSPILTTIDQRSRQHDLDKNAVAPFFEIPPADVLASDMFSTVQHYDKDDQLPPVAAGESTTLCRVAYEIIEQHNMTGVESCEIEHCLRPGFRRATRKGEGCRVETTILYALIDRISPV
;
A
#
# COMPACT_ATOMS: atom_id res chain seq x y z
N MET A 1 -12.97 57.69 31.76
CA MET A 1 -11.52 57.98 31.59
C MET A 1 -10.78 57.20 32.67
N LYS A 2 -9.88 56.24 32.47
CA LYS A 2 -9.25 55.57 31.33
C LYS A 2 -9.01 54.13 31.82
N SER A 3 -9.40 53.10 31.06
CA SER A 3 -8.95 51.72 31.33
C SER A 3 -7.55 51.58 30.75
N THR A 4 -6.56 51.23 31.58
CA THR A 4 -5.22 50.91 31.11
C THR A 4 -5.05 49.40 31.12
N ASP A 5 -5.50 48.74 30.06
CA ASP A 5 -5.08 47.39 29.74
C ASP A 5 -3.61 47.42 29.31
N LYS A 6 -2.71 47.01 30.21
CA LYS A 6 -1.35 46.63 29.83
C LYS A 6 -1.41 45.19 29.34
N SER A 7 -1.54 45.01 28.02
CA SER A 7 -1.30 43.72 27.40
C SER A 7 0.14 43.28 27.69
N PRO A 8 0.37 42.07 28.24
CA PRO A 8 1.72 41.56 28.42
C PRO A 8 2.35 41.38 27.04
N ASN A 9 3.47 42.04 26.83
CA ASN A 9 4.32 41.90 25.66
C ASN A 9 4.76 40.43 25.58
N VAL A 10 4.07 39.65 24.74
CA VAL A 10 4.47 38.29 24.39
C VAL A 10 5.78 38.44 23.62
N THR A 11 6.86 38.06 24.30
CA THR A 11 8.24 38.11 23.81
C THR A 11 8.33 37.30 22.51
N LYS A 12 8.20 38.00 21.38
CA LYS A 12 8.51 37.49 20.03
C LYS A 12 9.92 36.92 20.07
N TRP A 13 10.01 35.59 20.10
CA TRP A 13 11.24 34.80 20.17
C TRP A 13 12.40 35.49 19.45
N THR A 14 13.28 36.11 20.25
CA THR A 14 14.62 36.62 19.92
C THR A 14 14.91 36.90 18.45
N LEU A 15 14.81 38.16 18.05
CA LEU A 15 15.20 38.73 16.74
C LEU A 15 16.71 38.67 16.42
N ASN A 16 17.48 37.75 17.03
CA ASN A 16 18.85 37.48 16.63
C ASN A 16 19.29 36.08 17.11
N PRO A 17 19.27 35.04 16.26
CA PRO A 17 19.72 33.72 16.65
C PRO A 17 21.24 33.75 16.89
N ASN A 18 21.68 33.29 18.07
CA ASN A 18 23.10 33.20 18.39
C ASN A 18 23.82 32.32 17.34
N PRO A 19 24.80 32.85 16.58
CA PRO A 19 25.42 32.14 15.45
C PRO A 19 26.16 30.87 15.87
N THR A 20 26.63 30.79 17.11
CA THR A 20 27.25 29.58 17.66
C THR A 20 26.21 28.48 17.88
N ARG A 21 25.01 28.82 18.37
CA ARG A 21 23.88 27.88 18.53
C ARG A 21 23.41 27.32 17.19
N VAL A 22 23.33 28.18 16.17
CA VAL A 22 22.95 27.76 14.81
C VAL A 22 23.97 26.78 14.24
N ARG A 23 25.27 27.10 14.37
CA ARG A 23 26.36 26.20 13.93
C ARG A 23 26.35 24.85 14.65
N ASP A 24 26.10 24.84 15.96
CA ASP A 24 26.03 23.61 16.74
C ASP A 24 24.82 22.75 16.34
N ASN A 25 23.64 23.36 16.18
CA ASN A 25 22.46 22.63 15.69
C ASN A 25 22.70 22.06 14.29
N GLN A 26 23.30 22.85 13.38
CA GLN A 26 23.66 22.38 12.05
C GLN A 26 24.65 21.21 12.10
N ARG A 27 25.63 21.23 13.02
CA ARG A 27 26.56 20.11 13.24
C ARG A 27 25.80 18.86 13.70
N ARG A 28 24.91 18.98 14.69
CA ARG A 28 24.10 17.86 15.19
C ARG A 28 23.16 17.30 14.13
N HIS A 29 22.54 18.16 13.33
CA HIS A 29 21.69 17.74 12.22
C HIS A 29 22.50 16.95 11.19
N ARG A 30 23.66 17.46 10.75
CA ARG A 30 24.56 16.73 9.84
C ARG A 30 25.00 15.38 10.43
N ALA A 31 25.32 15.33 11.72
CA ALA A 31 25.66 14.08 12.39
C ALA A 31 24.50 13.07 12.36
N ARG A 32 23.27 13.49 12.67
CA ARG A 32 22.07 12.62 12.59
C ARG A 32 21.79 12.13 11.18
N VAL A 33 21.90 13.01 10.18
CA VAL A 33 21.69 12.65 8.77
C VAL A 33 22.74 11.64 8.32
N LYS A 34 24.01 11.87 8.66
CA LYS A 34 25.10 10.94 8.36
C LYS A 34 24.86 9.56 9.01
N ALA A 35 24.56 9.51 10.31
CA ALA A 35 24.27 8.27 11.01
C ALA A 35 23.07 7.51 10.42
N ARG A 36 22.00 8.23 10.02
CA ARG A 36 20.85 7.62 9.33
C ARG A 36 21.24 7.06 7.97
N THR A 37 22.06 7.78 7.20
CA THR A 37 22.52 7.35 5.89
C THR A 37 23.35 6.07 6.02
N GLU A 38 24.31 6.05 6.93
CA GLU A 38 25.13 4.86 7.22
C GLU A 38 24.28 3.66 7.67
N SER A 39 23.26 3.90 8.51
CA SER A 39 22.34 2.85 8.93
C SER A 39 21.52 2.29 7.77
N LEU A 40 21.01 3.15 6.89
CA LEU A 40 20.25 2.72 5.71
C LEU A 40 21.11 1.98 4.71
N GLU A 41 22.34 2.44 4.46
CA GLU A 41 23.30 1.75 3.59
C GLU A 41 23.65 0.35 4.15
N ALA A 42 23.82 0.22 5.46
CA ALA A 42 24.04 -1.07 6.11
C ALA A 42 22.83 -2.02 5.94
N GLN A 43 21.61 -1.52 6.13
CA GLN A 43 20.38 -2.31 5.93
C GLN A 43 20.21 -2.75 4.47
N LEU A 44 20.48 -1.84 3.52
CA LEU A 44 20.45 -2.17 2.09
C LEU A 44 21.46 -3.27 1.74
N ASN A 45 22.68 -3.17 2.26
CA ASN A 45 23.70 -4.19 2.00
C ASN A 45 23.32 -5.55 2.64
N ALA A 46 22.79 -5.54 3.86
CA ALA A 46 22.34 -6.76 4.55
C ALA A 46 21.21 -7.46 3.76
N THR A 47 20.15 -6.71 3.41
CA THR A 47 19.00 -7.23 2.65
C THR A 47 19.39 -7.71 1.26
N GLN A 48 20.28 -7.00 0.55
CA GLN A 48 20.82 -7.47 -0.73
C GLN A 48 21.60 -8.77 -0.58
N GLN A 49 22.37 -8.93 0.51
CA GLN A 49 23.13 -10.15 0.75
C GLN A 49 22.22 -11.34 1.05
N GLU A 50 21.18 -11.13 1.87
CA GLU A 50 20.14 -12.14 2.14
C GLU A 50 19.44 -12.57 0.86
N LEU A 51 19.06 -11.61 0.00
CA LEU A 51 18.43 -11.90 -1.29
C LEU A 51 19.34 -12.75 -2.19
N ARG A 52 20.63 -12.39 -2.30
CA ARG A 52 21.59 -13.18 -3.08
C ARG A 52 21.73 -14.60 -2.54
N ALA A 53 21.77 -14.76 -1.22
CA ALA A 53 21.86 -16.07 -0.58
C ALA A 53 20.60 -16.91 -0.85
N ALA A 54 19.41 -16.31 -0.75
CA ALA A 54 18.14 -16.97 -1.06
C ALA A 54 18.06 -17.40 -2.53
N GLN A 55 18.43 -16.52 -3.46
CA GLN A 55 18.49 -16.82 -4.89
C GLN A 55 19.47 -17.96 -5.20
N ALA A 56 20.65 -17.96 -4.57
CA ALA A 56 21.62 -19.04 -4.71
C ALA A 56 21.06 -20.38 -4.21
N ARG A 57 20.33 -20.38 -3.09
CA ARG A 57 19.69 -21.59 -2.56
C ARG A 57 18.58 -22.12 -3.47
N ILE A 58 17.77 -21.23 -4.04
CA ILE A 58 16.73 -21.59 -5.01
C ILE A 58 17.40 -22.25 -6.21
N HIS A 59 18.41 -21.61 -6.80
CA HIS A 59 19.11 -22.15 -7.96
C HIS A 59 19.76 -23.51 -7.67
N GLU A 60 20.35 -23.68 -6.48
CA GLU A 60 20.90 -24.97 -6.04
C GLU A 60 19.80 -26.05 -5.99
N LEU A 61 18.68 -25.76 -5.33
CA LEU A 61 17.54 -26.69 -5.24
C LEU A 61 16.95 -27.01 -6.61
N GLU A 62 16.79 -26.01 -7.48
CA GLU A 62 16.34 -26.19 -8.85
C GLU A 62 17.28 -27.11 -9.62
N SER A 63 18.60 -26.94 -9.50
CA SER A 63 19.58 -27.82 -10.15
C SER A 63 19.51 -29.27 -9.66
N PHE A 64 19.25 -29.48 -8.36
CA PHE A 64 19.03 -30.81 -7.80
C PHE A 64 17.73 -31.43 -8.31
N LEU A 65 16.64 -30.65 -8.35
CA LEU A 65 15.36 -31.09 -8.88
C LEU A 65 15.49 -31.45 -10.36
N THR A 66 16.10 -30.62 -11.21
CA THR A 66 16.29 -30.94 -12.64
C THR A 66 17.13 -32.18 -12.84
N SER A 67 18.19 -32.37 -12.04
CA SER A 67 19.04 -33.56 -12.10
C SER A 67 18.25 -34.82 -11.75
N ASN A 68 17.44 -34.78 -10.69
CA ASN A 68 16.62 -35.92 -10.26
C ASN A 68 15.39 -36.15 -11.14
N GLN A 69 14.80 -35.09 -11.70
CA GLN A 69 13.67 -35.18 -12.63
C GLN A 69 14.08 -35.84 -13.95
N SER A 70 15.35 -35.68 -14.37
CA SER A 70 15.90 -36.43 -15.51
C SER A 70 15.94 -37.95 -15.29
N LEU A 71 15.92 -38.41 -14.03
CA LEU A 71 15.83 -39.85 -13.68
C LEU A 71 14.39 -40.37 -13.65
N PHE A 72 13.38 -39.48 -13.56
CA PHE A 72 11.96 -39.86 -13.51
C PHE A 72 11.28 -39.91 -14.88
N VAL A 73 11.95 -39.49 -15.96
CA VAL A 73 11.40 -39.49 -17.34
C VAL A 73 11.80 -40.74 -18.14
N PHE A 74 12.64 -41.63 -17.58
CA PHE A 74 13.19 -42.79 -18.30
C PHE A 74 12.47 -44.13 -18.10
N GLU A 75 11.42 -44.22 -17.27
CA GLU A 75 10.78 -45.51 -16.90
C GLU A 75 9.45 -45.81 -17.63
N GLN A 76 9.23 -45.22 -18.82
CA GLN A 76 8.03 -45.51 -19.65
C GLN A 76 8.33 -45.78 -21.14
N ALA A 77 9.53 -46.21 -21.51
CA ALA A 77 9.81 -46.64 -22.88
C ALA A 77 10.54 -47.99 -22.90
N GLU A 78 9.99 -48.97 -23.66
CA GLU A 78 10.48 -50.33 -24.04
C GLU A 78 9.69 -51.50 -23.38
N LEU A 79 9.05 -52.51 -24.01
CA LEU A 79 8.87 -53.08 -25.38
C LEU A 79 7.67 -54.14 -25.35
N PRO A 80 7.51 -55.20 -26.21
CA PRO A 80 6.81 -55.24 -27.52
C PRO A 80 5.81 -56.44 -27.79
N VAL A 81 4.90 -56.24 -28.77
CA VAL A 81 4.42 -57.10 -29.91
C VAL A 81 4.09 -58.61 -29.75
N GLY A 82 2.88 -59.02 -30.22
CA GLY A 82 2.53 -60.43 -30.51
C GLY A 82 1.16 -60.77 -31.18
N LEU A 83 0.93 -60.27 -32.42
CA LEU A 83 0.20 -60.84 -33.60
C LEU A 83 -1.11 -61.69 -33.50
N GLY A 84 -2.13 -61.26 -34.28
CA GLY A 84 -3.20 -62.11 -34.83
C GLY A 84 -4.32 -61.33 -35.55
N ALA A 85 -4.25 -61.22 -36.88
CA ALA A 85 -5.02 -60.31 -37.74
C ALA A 85 -6.39 -60.84 -38.23
N SER A 86 -7.35 -59.92 -38.46
CA SER A 86 -8.26 -59.88 -39.63
C SER A 86 -9.09 -58.57 -39.68
N ASN A 87 -8.56 -57.61 -40.44
CA ASN A 87 -9.19 -56.71 -41.42
C ASN A 87 -10.63 -56.18 -41.22
N SER A 88 -10.73 -54.94 -40.73
CA SER A 88 -11.32 -53.81 -41.47
C SER A 88 -10.94 -52.50 -40.75
N GLY A 89 -10.09 -51.68 -41.38
CA GLY A 89 -9.72 -50.32 -40.92
C GLY A 89 -10.93 -49.40 -40.84
N CYS A 90 -10.93 -48.34 -40.03
CA CYS A 90 -9.81 -47.41 -39.82
C CYS A 90 -9.50 -47.24 -38.31
N ASP A 91 -8.35 -47.76 -37.91
CA ASP A 91 -7.44 -47.39 -36.81
C ASP A 91 -8.00 -46.65 -35.58
N ASP A 92 -8.48 -47.46 -34.64
CA ASP A 92 -8.36 -47.33 -33.17
C ASP A 92 -6.85 -47.37 -32.76
N PRO A 93 -6.35 -47.01 -31.54
CA PRO A 93 -6.68 -47.69 -30.28
C PRO A 93 -6.77 -46.84 -28.99
N THR A 94 -7.89 -47.05 -28.29
CA THR A 94 -7.94 -47.79 -27.01
C THR A 94 -7.03 -47.37 -25.83
N CYS A 95 -7.71 -46.87 -24.80
CA CYS A 95 -7.73 -47.38 -23.43
C CYS A 95 -6.41 -47.88 -22.80
N TYR A 96 -5.91 -47.19 -21.77
CA TYR A 96 -5.69 -47.76 -20.44
C TYR A 96 -5.50 -46.62 -19.43
N SER A 97 -6.32 -46.62 -18.38
CA SER A 97 -6.27 -45.71 -17.24
C SER A 97 -5.13 -46.13 -16.27
N PRO A 98 -4.67 -45.26 -15.35
CA PRO A 98 -5.42 -45.06 -14.11
C PRO A 98 -5.47 -43.61 -13.57
N ILE A 99 -6.67 -43.24 -13.12
CA ILE A 99 -7.00 -42.55 -11.86
C ILE A 99 -6.20 -41.29 -11.51
N LEU A 100 -6.81 -40.13 -11.74
CA LEU A 100 -7.09 -39.18 -10.65
C LEU A 100 -8.32 -38.35 -11.03
N THR A 101 -9.35 -38.51 -10.21
CA THR A 101 -10.71 -37.99 -10.37
C THR A 101 -10.74 -36.47 -10.50
N THR A 102 -11.18 -35.99 -11.66
CA THR A 102 -11.58 -34.61 -11.89
C THR A 102 -12.83 -34.30 -11.07
N ILE A 103 -12.75 -33.25 -10.27
CA ILE A 103 -13.84 -32.72 -9.46
C ILE A 103 -14.96 -32.23 -10.38
N ASP A 104 -16.16 -32.76 -10.14
CA ASP A 104 -17.41 -32.46 -10.82
C ASP A 104 -17.84 -31.00 -10.59
N GLN A 105 -18.12 -30.30 -11.69
CA GLN A 105 -18.85 -29.03 -11.67
C GLN A 105 -20.32 -29.31 -11.99
N ARG A 106 -21.17 -29.36 -10.97
CA ARG A 106 -22.58 -29.00 -11.16
C ARG A 106 -23.23 -28.42 -9.90
N SER A 107 -23.39 -27.10 -9.95
CA SER A 107 -24.66 -26.37 -9.76
C SER A 107 -25.63 -26.91 -8.68
N ARG A 108 -25.89 -26.10 -7.64
CA ARG A 108 -27.17 -25.37 -7.46
C ARG A 108 -27.30 -24.72 -6.07
N GLN A 109 -27.75 -23.47 -6.12
CA GLN A 109 -28.45 -22.73 -5.08
C GLN A 109 -29.59 -23.57 -4.46
N HIS A 110 -29.74 -23.61 -3.13
CA HIS A 110 -30.82 -22.98 -2.34
C HIS A 110 -30.94 -23.60 -0.92
N ASP A 111 -31.33 -22.74 0.03
CA ASP A 111 -32.02 -23.01 1.32
C ASP A 111 -31.26 -23.45 2.59
N LEU A 112 -31.07 -22.43 3.43
CA LEU A 112 -31.48 -22.28 4.84
C LEU A 112 -31.21 -23.38 5.89
N ASP A 113 -30.58 -22.85 6.95
CA ASP A 113 -30.71 -23.17 8.39
C ASP A 113 -29.69 -24.09 9.07
N LYS A 114 -29.04 -23.47 10.08
CA LYS A 114 -28.61 -23.99 11.39
C LYS A 114 -27.16 -24.52 11.54
N ASN A 115 -26.40 -23.69 12.27
CA ASN A 115 -25.29 -24.00 13.16
C ASN A 115 -23.96 -24.49 12.56
N ALA A 116 -23.04 -23.56 12.29
CA ALA A 116 -21.61 -23.77 12.55
C ALA A 116 -20.84 -22.44 12.53
N VAL A 117 -20.22 -22.11 13.67
CA VAL A 117 -18.97 -21.36 13.87
C VAL A 117 -18.68 -20.21 12.90
N ALA A 118 -18.71 -18.98 13.42
CA ALA A 118 -18.25 -17.77 12.74
C ALA A 118 -16.81 -17.96 12.20
N PRO A 119 -16.57 -17.80 10.88
CA PRO A 119 -15.21 -17.70 10.39
C PRO A 119 -14.69 -16.30 10.69
N PHE A 120 -13.52 -16.29 11.30
CA PHE A 120 -12.50 -15.24 11.29
C PHE A 120 -12.77 -14.10 10.30
N PHE A 121 -12.79 -12.87 10.82
CA PHE A 121 -12.68 -11.64 10.04
C PHE A 121 -11.47 -11.73 9.10
N GLU A 122 -11.72 -11.91 7.81
CA GLU A 122 -10.75 -11.54 6.78
C GLU A 122 -10.56 -10.04 6.88
N ILE A 123 -9.36 -9.63 7.32
CA ILE A 123 -8.90 -8.25 7.20
C ILE A 123 -8.78 -7.99 5.70
N PRO A 124 -9.57 -7.08 5.10
CA PRO A 124 -9.39 -6.73 3.71
C PRO A 124 -8.01 -6.08 3.52
N PRO A 125 -7.30 -6.37 2.41
CA PRO A 125 -6.02 -5.72 2.13
C PRO A 125 -6.22 -4.20 2.07
N ALA A 126 -5.27 -3.46 2.66
CA ALA A 126 -5.28 -2.01 2.85
C ALA A 126 -5.51 -1.18 1.56
N ASP A 127 -5.41 -1.79 0.39
CA ASP A 127 -5.59 -1.13 -0.91
C ASP A 127 -7.05 -0.83 -1.28
N VAL A 128 -8.05 -1.40 -0.58
CA VAL A 128 -9.48 -1.18 -0.93
C VAL A 128 -10.06 0.06 -0.23
N LEU A 129 -9.63 0.38 1.00
CA LEU A 129 -10.13 1.54 1.75
C LEU A 129 -9.51 2.87 1.30
N ALA A 130 -8.24 2.85 0.85
CA ALA A 130 -7.61 4.03 0.24
C ALA A 130 -8.26 4.43 -1.11
N SER A 131 -8.85 3.45 -1.81
CA SER A 131 -9.50 3.62 -3.11
C SER A 131 -10.84 4.36 -3.03
N ASP A 132 -11.58 4.16 -1.93
CA ASP A 132 -12.91 4.76 -1.73
C ASP A 132 -12.79 6.25 -1.37
N MET A 133 -11.79 6.60 -0.55
CA MET A 133 -11.48 8.00 -0.20
C MET A 133 -10.95 8.81 -1.40
N PHE A 134 -10.20 8.18 -2.31
CA PHE A 134 -9.71 8.85 -3.52
C PHE A 134 -10.82 9.04 -4.57
N SER A 135 -11.84 8.17 -4.58
CA SER A 135 -12.96 8.20 -5.53
C SER A 135 -13.93 9.35 -5.26
N THR A 136 -14.28 9.62 -3.99
CA THR A 136 -15.14 10.75 -3.61
C THR A 136 -14.49 12.09 -3.96
N VAL A 137 -13.16 12.16 -3.82
CA VAL A 137 -12.37 13.36 -4.07
C VAL A 137 -12.13 13.61 -5.56
N GLN A 138 -11.96 12.56 -6.36
CA GLN A 138 -11.97 12.65 -7.82
C GLN A 138 -13.32 13.15 -8.36
N HIS A 139 -14.43 12.95 -7.64
CA HIS A 139 -15.72 13.48 -8.03
C HIS A 139 -15.74 15.02 -7.97
N TYR A 140 -15.06 15.64 -7.00
CA TYR A 140 -14.97 17.09 -6.87
C TYR A 140 -14.02 17.78 -7.86
N ASP A 141 -13.12 17.03 -8.50
CA ASP A 141 -12.17 17.57 -9.51
C ASP A 141 -12.81 17.67 -10.91
N LYS A 142 -13.92 16.95 -11.16
CA LYS A 142 -14.55 16.90 -12.49
C LYS A 142 -15.47 18.08 -12.82
N ASP A 143 -15.95 18.81 -11.82
CA ASP A 143 -17.01 19.81 -12.03
C ASP A 143 -16.56 21.27 -11.87
N ASP A 144 -15.27 21.56 -11.68
CA ASP A 144 -14.76 22.94 -11.44
C ASP A 144 -15.48 23.67 -10.27
N GLN A 145 -16.21 22.95 -9.42
CA GLN A 145 -17.05 23.51 -8.35
C GLN A 145 -16.27 23.98 -7.12
N LEU A 146 -14.97 23.64 -7.04
CA LEU A 146 -14.12 24.03 -5.92
C LEU A 146 -13.58 25.46 -6.09
N PRO A 147 -13.54 26.26 -5.00
CA PRO A 147 -12.96 27.60 -5.05
C PRO A 147 -11.50 27.59 -5.53
N PRO A 148 -11.05 28.60 -6.31
CA PRO A 148 -9.64 28.79 -6.61
C PRO A 148 -8.84 29.05 -5.33
N VAL A 149 -7.56 28.66 -5.34
CA VAL A 149 -6.61 29.02 -4.28
C VAL A 149 -6.49 30.54 -4.21
N ALA A 150 -6.76 31.13 -3.04
CA ALA A 150 -6.65 32.58 -2.86
C ALA A 150 -5.19 33.02 -2.69
N ALA A 151 -4.91 34.28 -3.01
CA ALA A 151 -3.56 34.83 -2.89
C ALA A 151 -3.09 34.83 -1.42
N GLY A 152 -2.05 34.04 -1.12
CA GLY A 152 -1.49 33.90 0.23
C GLY A 152 -1.95 32.66 1.00
N GLU A 153 -2.85 31.85 0.45
CA GLU A 153 -3.22 30.56 1.05
C GLU A 153 -2.14 29.50 0.78
N SER A 154 -1.65 28.87 1.85
CA SER A 154 -0.86 27.64 1.73
C SER A 154 -1.82 26.47 1.53
N THR A 155 -1.62 25.72 0.46
CA THR A 155 -2.45 24.55 0.14
C THR A 155 -1.58 23.33 -0.14
N THR A 156 -2.06 22.18 0.29
CA THR A 156 -1.45 20.86 0.10
C THR A 156 -2.27 20.07 -0.92
N LEU A 157 -1.64 19.24 -1.75
CA LEU A 157 -2.37 18.35 -2.66
C LEU A 157 -3.25 17.39 -1.85
N CYS A 158 -4.48 17.14 -2.30
CA CYS A 158 -5.39 16.21 -1.62
C CYS A 158 -4.74 14.84 -1.41
N ARG A 159 -4.06 14.30 -2.44
CA ARG A 159 -3.30 13.03 -2.33
C ARG A 159 -2.35 13.03 -1.13
N VAL A 160 -1.52 14.07 -1.01
CA VAL A 160 -0.55 14.22 0.08
C VAL A 160 -1.26 14.43 1.42
N ALA A 161 -2.36 15.18 1.44
CA ALA A 161 -3.13 15.40 2.65
C ALA A 161 -3.73 14.10 3.23
N TYR A 162 -4.28 13.23 2.38
CA TYR A 162 -4.81 11.94 2.82
C TYR A 162 -3.71 10.99 3.30
N GLU A 163 -2.55 10.95 2.65
CA GLU A 163 -1.39 10.19 3.14
C GLU A 163 -0.98 10.63 4.55
N ILE A 164 -0.97 11.94 4.81
CA ILE A 164 -0.67 12.47 6.15
C ILE A 164 -1.75 12.07 7.16
N ILE A 165 -3.03 12.18 6.78
CA ILE A 165 -4.14 11.83 7.67
C ILE A 165 -4.09 10.35 8.04
N GLU A 166 -3.86 9.46 7.08
CA GLU A 166 -3.74 8.02 7.31
C GLU A 166 -2.65 7.69 8.32
N GLN A 167 -1.48 8.35 8.22
CA GLN A 167 -0.37 8.16 9.17
C GLN A 167 -0.69 8.63 10.59
N HIS A 168 -1.55 9.63 10.73
CA HIS A 168 -1.89 10.23 12.02
C HIS A 168 -3.23 9.72 12.61
N ASN A 169 -4.03 8.99 11.83
CA ASN A 169 -5.33 8.49 12.26
C ASN A 169 -5.22 7.23 13.14
N MET A 170 -4.47 7.31 14.23
CA MET A 170 -4.28 6.20 15.19
C MET A 170 -5.56 5.87 15.98
N THR A 171 -6.52 6.79 15.97
CA THR A 171 -7.81 6.67 16.67
C THR A 171 -8.90 6.03 15.79
N GLY A 172 -8.65 5.83 14.50
CA GLY A 172 -9.59 5.19 13.58
C GLY A 172 -10.80 6.07 13.26
N VAL A 173 -10.62 7.38 13.13
CA VAL A 173 -11.68 8.30 12.69
C VAL A 173 -12.16 7.93 11.29
N GLU A 174 -13.48 7.88 11.14
CA GLU A 174 -14.14 7.49 9.90
C GLU A 174 -13.90 8.50 8.75
N SER A 175 -13.84 7.98 7.52
CA SER A 175 -13.63 8.74 6.29
C SER A 175 -14.62 9.89 6.11
N CYS A 176 -15.89 9.69 6.51
CA CYS A 176 -16.93 10.71 6.39
C CYS A 176 -16.70 11.93 7.31
N GLU A 177 -16.15 11.71 8.51
CA GLU A 177 -15.81 12.78 9.44
C GLU A 177 -14.58 13.55 8.97
N ILE A 178 -13.60 12.84 8.42
CA ILE A 178 -12.41 13.43 7.79
C ILE A 178 -12.83 14.35 6.65
N GLU A 179 -13.68 13.86 5.73
CA GLU A 179 -14.17 14.66 4.61
C GLU A 179 -14.97 15.87 5.08
N HIS A 180 -15.85 15.71 6.07
CA HIS A 180 -16.63 16.82 6.63
C HIS A 180 -15.72 17.93 7.17
N CYS A 181 -14.62 17.56 7.85
CA CYS A 181 -13.65 18.52 8.38
C CYS A 181 -12.80 19.18 7.30
N LEU A 182 -12.42 18.47 6.24
CA LEU A 182 -11.61 19.02 5.15
C LEU A 182 -12.44 19.83 4.15
N ARG A 183 -13.75 19.60 4.09
CA ARG A 183 -14.66 20.22 3.12
C ARG A 183 -14.50 21.74 2.97
N PRO A 184 -14.40 22.53 4.05
CA PRO A 184 -14.22 23.99 3.94
C PRO A 184 -12.87 24.38 3.32
N GLY A 185 -11.88 23.50 3.40
CA GLY A 185 -10.52 23.73 2.96
C GLY A 185 -10.24 23.29 1.52
N PHE A 186 -11.15 22.59 0.86
CA PHE A 186 -10.90 22.17 -0.52
C PHE A 186 -10.77 23.35 -1.47
N ARG A 187 -9.80 23.24 -2.36
CA ARG A 187 -9.49 24.18 -3.44
C ARG A 187 -9.26 23.38 -4.72
N ARG A 188 -9.59 23.96 -5.86
CA ARG A 188 -9.27 23.35 -7.15
C ARG A 188 -7.76 23.40 -7.45
N ALA A 189 -7.35 22.60 -8.43
CA ALA A 189 -5.98 22.56 -8.93
C ALA A 189 -5.47 23.94 -9.37
N THR A 190 -4.20 24.24 -9.08
CA THR A 190 -3.55 25.47 -9.58
C THR A 190 -3.13 25.32 -11.03
N ARG A 191 -2.73 24.10 -11.44
CA ARG A 191 -2.44 23.73 -12.83
C ARG A 191 -3.29 22.54 -13.24
N LYS A 192 -3.62 22.46 -14.54
CA LYS A 192 -4.36 21.32 -15.10
C LYS A 192 -3.62 20.01 -14.81
N GLY A 193 -4.33 19.04 -14.24
CA GLY A 193 -3.80 17.71 -13.94
C GLY A 193 -3.14 17.54 -12.56
N GLU A 194 -3.06 18.58 -11.73
CA GLU A 194 -2.55 18.46 -10.35
C GLU A 194 -3.58 17.84 -9.38
N GLY A 195 -4.87 17.91 -9.73
CA GLY A 195 -5.97 17.50 -8.88
C GLY A 195 -6.26 18.48 -7.75
N CYS A 196 -7.24 18.14 -6.91
CA CYS A 196 -7.66 19.03 -5.84
C CYS A 196 -6.55 19.29 -4.80
N ARG A 197 -6.73 20.39 -4.08
CA ARG A 197 -5.89 20.84 -3.00
C ARG A 197 -6.73 21.08 -1.76
N VAL A 198 -6.09 21.10 -0.60
CA VAL A 198 -6.72 21.45 0.67
C VAL A 198 -5.87 22.49 1.39
N GLU A 199 -6.51 23.43 2.07
CA GLU A 199 -5.84 24.45 2.88
C GLU A 199 -5.01 23.79 3.99
N THR A 200 -3.73 24.17 4.09
CA THR A 200 -2.77 23.55 5.00
C THR A 200 -3.16 23.74 6.47
N THR A 201 -3.79 24.87 6.81
CA THR A 201 -4.28 25.20 8.16
C THR A 201 -5.36 24.22 8.64
N ILE A 202 -6.33 23.92 7.79
CA ILE A 202 -7.45 23.01 8.07
C ILE A 202 -6.94 21.57 8.17
N LEU A 203 -6.00 21.18 7.31
CA LEU A 203 -5.35 19.87 7.39
C LEU A 203 -4.68 19.65 8.75
N TYR A 204 -3.87 20.60 9.22
CA TYR A 204 -3.20 20.46 10.52
C TYR A 204 -4.16 20.55 11.71
N ALA A 205 -5.21 21.37 11.62
CA ALA A 205 -6.27 21.39 12.64
C ALA A 205 -6.96 20.03 12.79
N LEU A 206 -7.16 19.30 11.67
CA LEU A 206 -7.68 17.94 11.72
C LEU A 206 -6.66 16.97 12.34
N ILE A 207 -5.38 17.07 11.97
CA ILE A 207 -4.30 16.23 12.51
C ILE A 207 -4.20 16.36 14.03
N ASP A 208 -4.26 17.59 14.56
CA ASP A 208 -4.26 17.86 16.01
C ASP A 208 -5.45 17.21 16.73
N ARG A 209 -6.60 17.07 16.04
CA ARG A 209 -7.81 16.44 16.60
C ARG A 209 -7.71 14.92 16.64
N ILE A 210 -7.16 14.29 15.60
CA ILE A 210 -7.11 12.82 15.47
C ILE A 210 -5.90 12.20 16.20
N SER A 211 -4.86 13.00 16.47
CA SER A 211 -3.65 12.60 17.20
C SER A 211 -3.35 13.60 18.34
N PRO A 212 -4.20 13.68 19.38
CA PRO A 212 -3.92 14.51 20.54
C PRO A 212 -2.68 13.96 21.27
N VAL A 213 -1.66 14.81 21.39
CA VAL A 213 -0.42 14.54 22.14
C VAL A 213 -0.70 14.37 23.63
#